data_AF-A0AAD9L7W7-F1
#
_entry.id   AF-A0AAD9L7W7-F1
#
_cell.length_a   1.000
_cell.length_b   1.000
_cell.length_c   1.000
_cell.angle_alpha   90.00
_cell.angle_beta   90.00
_cell.angle_gamma   90.00
#
_symmetry.space_group_name_H-M   'P 1'
#
loop_
_entity.id
_entity.type
_entity.pdbx_description
1 polymer ?
#
loop_
_entity_poly.entity_id
_entity_poly.type
_entity_poly.pdbx_seq_one_letter_code
_entity_poly.pdbx_strand_id
1 'polypeptide(L)'
;MSASTTSKVSEPISIIRRTIQRGTFPFPTHTAVVVTKEAAPGGKKIAGPRILRPIFEHAGVVETAGHRAKNGRWIKARGALDHPRWKAGTPQRGMKREYGWTHPKDRVKQWHIWTGDFVRLNVGTPENKYNDPAQGASSGYKIYKVEDVDMTTNKVYLAELKGKRSVQTARQPDDFEDYTPEEKQAWNKAFAVADVARAVQMSNLSLLVERDDDPSQHVWATRIKVSKPRWDRETANWVWDRYATKVTRTPATLEPEIVLRDNERNQLKEQGKDVDEAQLRHLETTWYKIPWPKGQAQELEENLDYEVKAEQHVVASRSAEPVSIDDILTIPSVPAIVPKTTHAPPPKDQSVADVYRAGGYEDQTANLAVDALMPLYLSEELSPRFAKHTLTDLYKIRKEQREAGKKAYIEAAVQQWKDLGRDRFLREIMDTEEANLRGVPLKPRSEREIREVAEIEWQQETERELLVVSKRLKRGYQWNYEEGKWVNGPRAQRRVDKLAAKQRKAHRLHVYLENLKLKQGKNMVVPEEARKEPKKVVVQPKRARIRPDDLFAKYLRT
;
A
#
# COMPACT_ATOMS: atom_id res chain seq x y z
N MET A 1 32.64 -62.17 34.55
CA MET A 1 32.75 -61.59 33.20
C MET A 1 31.40 -61.74 32.51
N SER A 2 31.04 -60.77 31.65
CA SER A 2 29.78 -60.60 30.91
C SER A 2 28.50 -60.43 31.75
N ALA A 3 28.16 -59.17 32.06
CA ALA A 3 26.82 -58.78 32.47
C ALA A 3 26.02 -58.34 31.24
N SER A 4 24.94 -59.06 30.95
CA SER A 4 23.98 -58.80 29.88
C SER A 4 23.14 -57.56 30.18
N THR A 5 23.17 -56.57 29.29
CA THR A 5 22.30 -55.39 29.39
C THR A 5 21.05 -55.63 28.54
N THR A 6 19.91 -55.73 29.20
CA THR A 6 18.59 -55.92 28.62
C THR A 6 18.08 -54.62 27.99
N SER A 7 17.72 -54.68 26.71
CA SER A 7 17.07 -53.62 25.95
C SER A 7 15.62 -53.45 26.41
N LYS A 8 15.28 -52.25 26.90
CA LYS A 8 13.90 -51.82 27.15
C LYS A 8 13.23 -51.45 25.82
N VAL A 9 12.21 -52.21 25.48
CA VAL A 9 11.24 -51.94 24.42
C VAL A 9 10.40 -50.74 24.83
N SER A 10 10.47 -49.64 24.08
CA SER A 10 9.63 -48.46 24.23
C SER A 10 8.28 -48.67 23.55
N GLU A 11 7.20 -48.48 24.31
CA GLU A 11 5.81 -48.54 23.86
C GLU A 11 5.49 -47.45 22.80
N PRO A 12 4.56 -47.72 21.86
CA PRO A 12 4.13 -46.74 20.88
C PRO A 12 3.18 -45.69 21.50
N ILE A 13 3.58 -44.42 21.40
CA ILE A 13 2.73 -43.27 21.72
C ILE A 13 1.56 -43.23 20.74
N SER A 14 0.36 -43.52 21.25
CA SER A 14 -0.90 -43.39 20.54
C SER A 14 -1.23 -41.91 20.31
N ILE A 15 -1.27 -41.51 19.04
CA ILE A 15 -1.71 -40.17 18.63
C ILE A 15 -3.24 -40.12 18.73
N ILE A 16 -3.73 -39.47 19.78
CA ILE A 16 -5.14 -39.13 19.96
C ILE A 16 -5.54 -38.13 18.86
N ARG A 17 -6.19 -38.63 17.80
CA ARG A 17 -6.93 -37.79 16.84
C ARG A 17 -8.15 -37.19 17.55
N ARG A 18 -8.10 -35.90 17.88
CA ARG A 18 -9.30 -35.14 18.26
C ARG A 18 -10.21 -35.00 17.04
N THR A 19 -11.24 -35.83 17.00
CA THR A 19 -12.44 -35.65 16.18
C THR A 19 -13.19 -34.40 16.65
N ILE A 20 -13.11 -33.31 15.89
CA ILE A 20 -14.02 -32.17 16.05
C ILE A 20 -15.34 -32.58 15.41
N GLN A 21 -16.28 -33.08 16.23
CA GLN A 21 -17.70 -33.14 15.86
C GLN A 21 -18.20 -31.70 15.65
N ARG A 22 -18.34 -31.29 14.39
CA ARG A 22 -19.10 -30.10 14.04
C ARG A 22 -20.58 -30.43 14.20
N GLY A 23 -21.16 -29.94 15.29
CA GLY A 23 -22.61 -29.96 15.51
C GLY A 23 -23.33 -29.31 14.32
N THR A 24 -24.19 -30.10 13.69
CA THR A 24 -25.22 -29.67 12.77
C THR A 24 -26.25 -28.83 13.52
N PHE A 25 -26.31 -27.53 13.23
CA PHE A 25 -27.43 -26.68 13.61
C PHE A 25 -28.48 -26.71 12.50
N PRO A 26 -29.77 -26.96 12.81
CA PRO A 26 -30.83 -26.97 11.82
C PRO A 26 -31.15 -25.55 11.35
N PHE A 27 -31.11 -25.33 10.04
CA PHE A 27 -31.67 -24.13 9.43
C PHE A 27 -33.20 -24.20 9.50
N PRO A 28 -33.90 -23.14 9.91
CA PRO A 28 -35.36 -23.10 9.83
C PRO A 28 -35.78 -23.03 8.36
N THR A 29 -36.63 -23.98 7.98
CA THR A 29 -37.41 -23.98 6.75
C THR A 29 -38.38 -22.79 6.78
N HIS A 30 -38.13 -21.79 5.93
CA HIS A 30 -39.17 -20.83 5.60
C HIS A 30 -40.11 -21.44 4.55
N THR A 31 -41.29 -21.83 5.02
CA THR A 31 -42.48 -22.09 4.23
C THR A 31 -42.76 -20.90 3.32
N ALA A 32 -42.58 -21.09 2.01
CA ALA A 32 -43.05 -20.14 1.01
C ALA A 32 -44.58 -20.23 0.92
N VAL A 33 -45.29 -19.23 1.45
CA VAL A 33 -46.70 -19.02 1.11
C VAL A 33 -46.75 -18.49 -0.31
N VAL A 34 -47.23 -19.33 -1.21
CA VAL A 34 -47.51 -19.01 -2.61
C VAL A 34 -48.70 -18.06 -2.64
N VAL A 35 -48.46 -16.78 -2.96
CA VAL A 35 -49.52 -15.86 -3.40
C VAL A 35 -49.55 -15.93 -4.92
N THR A 36 -50.52 -16.66 -5.46
CA THR A 36 -50.84 -16.65 -6.89
C THR A 36 -51.40 -15.28 -7.27
N LYS A 37 -50.67 -14.50 -8.06
CA LYS A 37 -51.25 -13.38 -8.80
C LYS A 37 -51.63 -13.86 -10.19
N GLU A 38 -52.92 -13.76 -10.49
CA GLU A 38 -53.51 -13.97 -11.79
C GLU A 38 -52.83 -13.10 -12.86
N ALA A 39 -52.61 -13.70 -14.02
CA ALA A 39 -51.95 -13.10 -15.16
C ALA A 39 -52.91 -12.19 -15.94
N ALA A 40 -52.54 -10.93 -16.13
CA ALA A 40 -53.05 -10.12 -17.23
C ALA A 40 -52.23 -10.43 -18.51
N PRO A 41 -52.86 -10.54 -19.70
CA PRO A 41 -52.17 -10.90 -20.93
C PRO A 41 -51.45 -9.67 -21.52
N GLY A 42 -50.14 -9.79 -21.72
CA GLY A 42 -49.35 -8.81 -22.48
C GLY A 42 -48.31 -8.07 -21.66
N GLY A 43 -47.15 -8.69 -21.44
CA GLY A 43 -45.99 -8.02 -20.85
C GLY A 43 -44.74 -8.87 -20.95
N LYS A 44 -43.74 -8.40 -21.71
CA LYS A 44 -42.41 -9.01 -21.81
C LYS A 44 -41.78 -9.13 -20.42
N LYS A 45 -41.39 -10.35 -20.02
CA LYS A 45 -40.64 -10.63 -18.80
C LYS A 45 -39.21 -10.05 -18.91
N ILE A 46 -38.90 -9.04 -18.12
CA ILE A 46 -37.52 -8.63 -17.83
C ILE A 46 -37.12 -9.34 -16.53
N ALA A 47 -36.05 -10.14 -16.59
CA ALA A 47 -35.51 -10.88 -15.46
C ALA A 47 -35.03 -9.93 -14.34
N GLY A 48 -35.39 -10.22 -13.09
CA GLY A 48 -35.01 -9.43 -11.92
C GLY A 48 -33.51 -9.52 -11.58
N PRO A 49 -32.93 -8.53 -10.86
CA PRO A 49 -31.51 -8.52 -10.57
C PRO A 49 -31.14 -9.37 -9.35
N ARG A 50 -30.12 -10.20 -9.53
CA ARG A 50 -29.38 -10.93 -8.48
C ARG A 50 -28.60 -9.96 -7.57
N ILE A 51 -28.61 -10.25 -6.28
CA ILE A 51 -27.91 -9.54 -5.20
C ILE A 51 -26.38 -9.70 -5.38
N LEU A 52 -25.65 -8.62 -5.65
CA LEU A 52 -24.19 -8.60 -5.55
C LEU A 52 -23.68 -7.28 -4.93
N ARG A 53 -22.78 -7.42 -3.95
CA ARG A 53 -22.17 -6.34 -3.17
C ARG A 53 -21.23 -5.48 -4.03
N PRO A 54 -21.19 -4.14 -3.86
CA PRO A 54 -20.21 -3.32 -4.55
C PRO A 54 -18.85 -3.31 -3.84
N ILE A 55 -17.81 -3.64 -4.60
CA ILE A 55 -16.40 -3.26 -4.35
C ILE A 55 -16.14 -2.04 -5.24
N PHE A 56 -15.63 -0.94 -4.66
CA PHE A 56 -15.24 0.25 -5.41
C PHE A 56 -13.80 0.64 -5.09
N GLU A 57 -12.99 0.71 -6.15
CA GLU A 57 -11.64 1.27 -6.15
C GLU A 57 -11.60 2.73 -6.60
N HIS A 58 -10.48 3.36 -6.24
CA HIS A 58 -10.16 4.77 -6.36
C HIS A 58 -9.76 5.19 -7.79
N ALA A 59 -10.46 6.17 -8.36
CA ALA A 59 -9.94 7.03 -9.44
C ALA A 59 -9.32 8.29 -8.80
N GLY A 60 -8.35 9.00 -9.38
CA GLY A 60 -7.76 9.05 -10.71
C GLY A 60 -7.03 10.40 -10.78
N VAL A 61 -5.85 10.45 -11.39
CA VAL A 61 -5.01 11.64 -11.51
C VAL A 61 -5.61 12.55 -12.59
N VAL A 62 -5.75 13.85 -12.30
CA VAL A 62 -6.23 14.86 -13.26
C VAL A 62 -5.02 15.51 -13.92
N GLU A 63 -4.93 15.41 -15.25
CA GLU A 63 -4.03 16.20 -16.09
C GLU A 63 -4.57 17.62 -16.24
N THR A 64 -3.75 18.64 -15.97
CA THR A 64 -4.10 20.04 -16.22
C THR A 64 -3.45 20.54 -17.50
N ALA A 65 -4.28 21.05 -18.40
CA ALA A 65 -3.92 21.67 -19.68
C ALA A 65 -3.10 22.96 -19.47
N GLY A 66 -2.08 23.17 -20.30
CA GLY A 66 -1.22 24.36 -20.28
C GLY A 66 -1.66 25.43 -21.28
N HIS A 67 -1.64 26.69 -20.86
CA HIS A 67 -1.81 27.84 -21.76
C HIS A 67 -0.46 28.40 -22.23
N ARG A 68 -0.46 28.86 -23.49
CA ARG A 68 0.67 29.35 -24.30
C ARG A 68 0.80 30.87 -24.14
N ALA A 69 1.99 31.40 -23.90
CA ALA A 69 2.28 32.84 -23.96
C ALA A 69 3.28 33.18 -25.08
N LYS A 70 3.08 34.35 -25.69
CA LYS A 70 3.93 34.97 -26.73
C LYS A 70 5.32 35.24 -26.14
N ASN A 71 6.37 34.91 -26.90
CA ASN A 71 7.80 35.12 -26.61
C ASN A 71 8.56 33.94 -25.96
N GLY A 72 8.38 32.72 -26.49
CA GLY A 72 9.48 31.80 -26.81
C GLY A 72 10.50 31.36 -25.74
N ARG A 73 10.34 31.64 -24.44
CA ARG A 73 11.28 31.21 -23.39
C ARG A 73 10.54 30.61 -22.20
N TRP A 74 10.81 29.33 -21.91
CA TRP A 74 10.30 28.63 -20.74
C TRP A 74 11.05 29.09 -19.49
N ILE A 75 10.44 29.98 -18.71
CA ILE A 75 10.92 30.32 -17.36
C ILE A 75 9.99 29.61 -16.37
N LYS A 76 10.51 28.60 -15.64
CA LYS A 76 9.79 28.01 -14.50
C LYS A 76 9.72 29.05 -13.38
N ALA A 77 8.68 29.86 -13.37
CA ALA A 77 8.34 30.69 -12.23
C ALA A 77 7.88 29.77 -11.08
N ARG A 78 8.71 29.63 -10.03
CA ARG A 78 8.27 29.18 -8.70
C ARG A 78 7.50 30.33 -8.05
N GLY A 79 6.32 30.64 -8.59
CA GLY A 79 5.31 31.44 -7.91
C GLY A 79 4.38 30.49 -7.16
N ALA A 80 4.42 30.55 -5.83
CA ALA A 80 3.49 29.82 -4.99
C ALA A 80 2.07 30.38 -5.19
N LEU A 81 1.31 29.77 -6.10
CA LEU A 81 -0.14 29.87 -6.11
C LEU A 81 -0.67 29.02 -4.95
N ASP A 82 -1.15 29.71 -3.91
CA ASP A 82 -1.82 29.14 -2.75
C ASP A 82 -3.06 28.33 -3.17
N HIS A 83 -2.87 27.03 -3.40
CA HIS A 83 -3.98 26.08 -3.50
C HIS A 83 -4.48 25.75 -2.07
N PRO A 84 -5.76 25.94 -1.73
CA PRO A 84 -6.28 25.68 -0.38
C PRO A 84 -6.41 24.17 -0.02
N ARG A 85 -5.86 23.27 -0.84
CA ARG A 85 -6.05 21.80 -0.68
C ARG A 85 -4.95 21.10 0.14
N TRP A 86 -3.89 21.81 0.54
CA TRP A 86 -2.78 21.23 1.34
C TRP A 86 -2.28 22.17 2.44
N LYS A 87 -3.16 22.56 3.37
CA LYS A 87 -2.76 23.08 4.70
C LYS A 87 -3.34 22.24 5.83
N ALA A 88 -3.46 20.92 5.63
CA ALA A 88 -3.46 19.98 6.74
C ALA A 88 -2.03 19.96 7.29
N GLY A 89 -1.87 20.36 8.56
CA GLY A 89 -0.60 20.73 9.16
C GLY A 89 0.56 19.78 8.81
N THR A 90 1.68 20.35 8.39
CA THR A 90 2.98 19.72 8.56
C THR A 90 3.05 19.18 9.98
N PRO A 91 3.16 17.85 10.18
CA PRO A 91 3.24 17.28 11.52
C PRO A 91 4.43 17.93 12.21
N GLN A 92 4.19 18.40 13.43
CA GLN A 92 5.17 19.08 14.25
C GLN A 92 6.51 18.33 14.21
N ARG A 93 7.55 19.03 13.80
CA ARG A 93 8.96 18.60 13.77
C ARG A 93 9.53 18.25 15.16
N GLY A 94 8.68 18.12 16.18
CA GLY A 94 9.01 17.90 17.59
C GLY A 94 8.30 16.71 18.25
N MET A 95 7.48 15.93 17.54
CA MET A 95 7.13 14.59 18.05
C MET A 95 8.32 13.67 17.80
N LYS A 96 9.02 13.34 18.89
CA LYS A 96 10.09 12.33 18.90
C LYS A 96 9.61 11.10 18.12
N ARG A 97 10.30 10.79 17.03
CA ARG A 97 10.08 9.61 16.18
C ARG A 97 10.44 8.35 16.96
N GLU A 98 9.63 7.97 17.94
CA GLU A 98 9.85 6.75 18.72
C GLU A 98 9.41 5.48 17.97
N TYR A 99 8.70 5.63 16.85
CA TYR A 99 8.36 4.49 16.00
C TYR A 99 9.27 4.46 14.78
N GLY A 100 10.11 3.42 14.72
CA GLY A 100 10.91 3.04 13.55
C GLY A 100 10.03 2.56 12.41
N TRP A 101 9.15 3.42 11.92
CA TRP A 101 8.28 3.14 10.78
C TRP A 101 8.61 4.11 9.66
N THR A 102 9.19 3.60 8.58
CA THR A 102 9.40 4.36 7.35
C THR A 102 8.16 4.20 6.47
N HIS A 103 7.60 5.33 6.05
CA HIS A 103 6.41 5.35 5.20
C HIS A 103 6.69 4.57 3.90
N PRO A 104 5.78 3.71 3.40
CA PRO A 104 6.04 2.84 2.24
C PRO A 104 6.52 3.56 0.97
N LYS A 105 6.14 4.83 0.80
CA LYS A 105 6.61 5.68 -0.32
C LYS A 105 8.08 6.09 -0.21
N ASP A 106 8.60 6.18 1.01
CA ASP A 106 9.97 6.60 1.30
C ASP A 106 10.92 5.40 1.48
N ARG A 107 10.38 4.17 1.39
CA ARG A 107 11.19 2.94 1.39
C ARG A 107 12.00 2.87 0.11
N VAL A 108 13.24 2.45 0.24
CA VAL A 108 14.10 2.20 -0.91
C VAL A 108 13.52 1.02 -1.66
N LYS A 109 13.08 1.25 -2.90
CA LYS A 109 12.50 0.20 -3.76
C LYS A 109 13.57 -0.70 -4.37
N GLN A 110 14.71 -0.10 -4.70
CA GLN A 110 15.84 -0.75 -5.33
C GLN A 110 17.04 -0.64 -4.40
N TRP A 111 17.22 -1.65 -3.58
CA TRP A 111 18.36 -1.76 -2.69
C TRP A 111 19.63 -2.02 -3.50
N HIS A 112 20.75 -1.46 -3.05
CA HIS A 112 22.06 -1.64 -3.67
C HIS A 112 23.13 -2.10 -2.67
N ILE A 113 22.75 -2.29 -1.41
CA ILE A 113 23.54 -2.91 -0.34
C ILE A 113 22.73 -4.10 0.14
N TRP A 114 23.40 -5.24 0.33
CA TRP A 114 22.81 -6.51 0.73
C TRP A 114 23.60 -7.17 1.87
N THR A 115 23.03 -8.21 2.46
CA THR A 115 23.70 -9.03 3.48
C THR A 115 24.96 -9.68 2.90
N GLY A 116 26.07 -9.59 3.62
CA GLY A 116 27.38 -10.08 3.18
C GLY A 116 28.27 -9.03 2.52
N ASP A 117 27.73 -7.87 2.12
CA ASP A 117 28.54 -6.78 1.56
C ASP A 117 29.50 -6.18 2.59
N PHE A 118 30.59 -5.59 2.10
CA PHE A 118 31.52 -4.79 2.90
C PHE A 118 31.26 -3.29 2.70
N VAL A 119 31.11 -2.55 3.80
CA VAL A 119 30.77 -1.13 3.79
C VAL A 119 31.62 -0.34 4.78
N ARG A 120 31.70 0.99 4.59
CA ARG A 120 32.23 1.95 5.58
C ARG A 120 31.17 2.93 6.06
N LEU A 121 31.42 3.52 7.22
CA LEU A 121 30.60 4.60 7.78
C LEU A 121 31.07 5.98 7.30
N ASN A 122 30.17 6.72 6.67
CA ASN A 122 30.42 8.12 6.27
C ASN A 122 30.21 9.08 7.46
N VAL A 123 29.25 8.73 8.34
CA VAL A 123 28.82 9.55 9.49
C VAL A 123 28.93 8.73 10.77
N GLY A 124 29.46 9.33 11.84
CA GLY A 124 29.68 8.65 13.12
C GLY A 124 30.82 9.29 13.92
N THR A 125 31.15 8.69 15.07
CA THR A 125 32.36 9.05 15.84
C THR A 125 33.61 8.58 15.11
N PRO A 126 34.75 9.27 15.24
CA PRO A 126 36.01 8.86 14.60
C PRO A 126 36.40 7.40 14.88
N GLU A 127 36.19 6.93 16.11
CA GLU A 127 36.44 5.55 16.55
C GLU A 127 35.69 4.49 15.72
N ASN A 128 34.49 4.81 15.24
CA ASN A 128 33.70 3.92 14.41
C ASN A 128 33.98 4.11 12.92
N LYS A 129 34.69 5.17 12.52
CA LYS A 129 34.90 5.49 11.11
C LYS A 129 36.26 5.03 10.61
N TYR A 130 37.30 5.23 11.42
CA TYR A 130 38.69 5.07 11.03
C TYR A 130 39.33 3.95 11.83
N ASN A 131 40.36 3.31 11.26
CA ASN A 131 41.10 2.27 11.96
C ASN A 131 41.89 2.85 13.14
N ASP A 132 42.53 4.01 12.93
CA ASP A 132 43.12 4.83 13.98
C ASP A 132 42.35 6.17 14.08
N PRO A 133 41.64 6.42 15.20
CA PRO A 133 40.85 7.63 15.38
C PRO A 133 41.70 8.91 15.45
N ALA A 134 42.97 8.82 15.85
CA ALA A 134 43.86 9.98 15.96
C ALA A 134 44.36 10.45 14.59
N GLN A 135 44.70 9.51 13.71
CA GLN A 135 45.14 9.80 12.35
C GLN A 135 43.96 10.13 11.41
N GLY A 136 42.75 9.69 11.74
CA GLY A 136 41.56 10.03 10.97
C GLY A 136 41.54 9.37 9.58
N ALA A 137 41.25 10.13 8.53
CA ALA A 137 41.08 9.56 7.19
C ALA A 137 42.35 8.97 6.57
N SER A 138 43.54 9.36 7.05
CA SER A 138 44.82 8.84 6.53
C SER A 138 45.09 7.39 6.95
N SER A 139 44.56 6.94 8.09
CA SER A 139 44.70 5.55 8.55
C SER A 139 43.77 4.57 7.82
N GLY A 140 42.96 5.08 6.90
CA GLY A 140 41.93 4.30 6.21
C GLY A 140 40.64 4.18 7.01
N TYR A 141 39.59 3.75 6.32
CA TYR A 141 38.28 3.56 6.93
C TYR A 141 38.15 2.14 7.48
N LYS A 142 37.46 2.01 8.61
CA LYS A 142 37.09 0.71 9.14
C LYS A 142 36.06 0.03 8.21
N ILE A 143 36.35 -1.21 7.83
CA ILE A 143 35.44 -2.03 7.03
C ILE A 143 34.48 -2.77 7.97
N TYR A 144 33.20 -2.73 7.63
CA TYR A 144 32.16 -3.49 8.30
C TYR A 144 31.50 -4.45 7.32
N LYS A 145 31.28 -5.71 7.75
CA LYS A 145 30.41 -6.65 7.03
C LYS A 145 28.95 -6.39 7.39
N VAL A 146 28.09 -6.32 6.37
CA VAL A 146 26.64 -6.20 6.52
C VAL A 146 26.09 -7.54 6.96
N GLU A 147 25.45 -7.56 8.13
CA GLU A 147 24.85 -8.76 8.71
C GLU A 147 23.40 -8.92 8.28
N ASP A 148 22.61 -7.85 8.45
CA ASP A 148 21.18 -7.84 8.12
C ASP A 148 20.75 -6.50 7.51
N VAL A 149 19.68 -6.52 6.72
CA VAL A 149 19.11 -5.36 6.03
C VAL A 149 17.61 -5.28 6.29
N ASP A 150 17.20 -4.30 7.07
CA ASP A 150 15.78 -4.02 7.30
C ASP A 150 15.23 -3.08 6.20
N MET A 151 14.61 -3.71 5.21
CA MET A 151 13.97 -3.04 4.08
C MET A 151 12.76 -2.18 4.47
N THR A 152 12.17 -2.44 5.64
CA THR A 152 10.98 -1.71 6.08
C THR A 152 11.34 -0.37 6.70
N THR A 153 12.52 -0.26 7.32
CA THR A 153 13.00 0.97 7.97
C THR A 153 14.14 1.67 7.25
N ASN A 154 14.65 1.10 6.16
CA ASN A 154 15.83 1.57 5.42
C ASN A 154 17.12 1.56 6.28
N LYS A 155 17.26 0.54 7.13
CA LYS A 155 18.40 0.38 8.04
C LYS A 155 19.19 -0.87 7.73
N VAL A 156 20.46 -0.81 8.04
CA VAL A 156 21.45 -1.87 7.82
C VAL A 156 22.14 -2.15 9.15
N TYR A 157 22.28 -3.43 9.48
CA TYR A 157 22.96 -3.92 10.69
C TYR A 157 24.35 -4.41 10.31
N LEU A 158 25.35 -4.01 11.10
CA LEU A 158 26.76 -4.27 10.83
C LEU A 158 27.34 -5.12 11.97
N ALA A 159 28.03 -6.21 11.64
CA ALA A 159 28.42 -7.25 12.60
C ALA A 159 29.26 -6.74 13.80
N GLU A 160 30.16 -5.78 13.56
CA GLU A 160 31.04 -5.23 14.60
C GLU A 160 30.55 -3.92 15.22
N LEU A 161 29.52 -3.30 14.64
CA LEU A 161 29.03 -2.02 15.15
C LEU A 161 28.00 -2.26 16.24
N LYS A 162 28.49 -2.44 17.46
CA LYS A 162 27.64 -2.65 18.64
C LYS A 162 27.28 -1.32 19.29
N GLY A 163 26.00 -1.15 19.61
CA GLY A 163 25.49 -0.04 20.39
C GLY A 163 25.15 -0.52 21.78
N LYS A 164 25.58 0.24 22.80
CA LYS A 164 25.13 0.03 24.17
C LYS A 164 23.67 0.47 24.26
N ARG A 165 22.76 -0.50 24.42
CA ARG A 165 21.35 -0.21 24.69
C ARG A 165 21.01 -0.79 26.05
N SER A 166 20.32 -0.02 26.88
CA SER A 166 19.67 -0.58 28.06
C SER A 166 18.69 -1.63 27.55
N VAL A 167 18.96 -2.89 27.84
CA VAL A 167 17.96 -3.94 27.64
C VAL A 167 16.79 -3.55 28.51
N GLN A 168 15.55 -3.78 28.05
CA GLN A 168 14.43 -3.75 28.98
C GLN A 168 14.81 -4.68 30.13
N THR A 169 14.96 -4.12 31.33
CA THR A 169 15.33 -4.88 32.51
C THR A 169 14.38 -6.07 32.55
N ALA A 170 14.93 -7.28 32.42
CA ALA A 170 14.16 -8.47 32.68
C ALA A 170 13.47 -8.25 34.02
N ARG A 171 12.19 -8.64 34.14
CA ARG A 171 11.47 -8.51 35.41
C ARG A 171 12.38 -9.07 36.51
N GLN A 172 12.67 -8.26 37.52
CA GLN A 172 13.50 -8.70 38.64
C GLN A 172 12.88 -9.99 39.20
N PRO A 173 13.68 -11.04 39.46
CA PRO A 173 13.19 -12.24 40.12
C PRO A 173 12.45 -11.87 41.39
N ASP A 174 11.39 -12.60 41.73
CA ASP A 174 10.59 -12.27 42.92
C ASP A 174 11.43 -12.39 44.21
N ASP A 175 12.49 -13.21 44.21
CA ASP A 175 13.45 -13.39 45.31
C ASP A 175 14.67 -12.44 45.24
N PHE A 176 14.63 -11.38 44.42
CA PHE A 176 15.79 -10.48 44.23
C PHE A 176 16.23 -9.78 45.52
N GLU A 177 15.32 -9.61 46.49
CA GLU A 177 15.66 -9.02 47.78
C GLU A 177 16.54 -9.95 48.63
N ASP A 178 16.45 -11.25 48.44
CA ASP A 178 17.21 -12.27 49.19
C ASP A 178 18.61 -12.50 48.61
N TYR A 179 18.90 -11.96 47.42
CA TYR A 179 20.21 -12.11 46.78
C TYR A 179 21.29 -11.40 47.59
N THR A 180 22.48 -12.00 47.61
CA THR A 180 23.67 -11.36 48.16
C THR A 180 23.98 -10.06 47.40
N PRO A 181 24.68 -9.08 48.02
CA PRO A 181 25.03 -7.84 47.34
C PRO A 181 25.86 -8.08 46.06
N GLU A 182 26.67 -9.14 46.02
CA GLU A 182 27.46 -9.53 44.85
C GLU A 182 26.57 -10.05 43.71
N GLU A 183 25.60 -10.90 44.01
CA GLU A 183 24.63 -11.41 43.03
C GLU A 183 23.72 -10.31 42.49
N LYS A 184 23.28 -9.37 43.34
CA LYS A 184 22.52 -8.18 42.90
C LYS A 184 23.32 -7.33 41.92
N GLN A 185 24.61 -7.15 42.18
CA GLN A 185 25.50 -6.42 41.26
C GLN A 185 25.75 -7.21 39.97
N ALA A 186 25.93 -8.52 40.03
CA ALA A 186 26.09 -9.37 38.86
C ALA A 186 24.85 -9.35 37.96
N TRP A 187 23.65 -9.46 38.55
CA TRP A 187 22.37 -9.32 37.86
C TRP A 187 22.23 -7.94 37.21
N ASN A 188 22.47 -6.87 37.98
CA ASN A 188 22.40 -5.52 37.44
C ASN A 188 23.41 -5.31 36.31
N LYS A 189 24.63 -5.84 36.39
CA LYS A 189 25.62 -5.74 35.30
C LYS A 189 25.21 -6.55 34.08
N ALA A 190 24.68 -7.75 34.25
CA ALA A 190 24.25 -8.62 33.15
C ALA A 190 23.07 -8.03 32.36
N PHE A 191 22.16 -7.33 33.04
CA PHE A 191 20.93 -6.78 32.43
C PHE A 191 20.95 -5.26 32.22
N ALA A 192 21.95 -4.53 32.71
CA ALA A 192 22.01 -3.07 32.55
C ALA A 192 22.26 -2.66 31.09
N VAL A 193 23.17 -3.34 30.40
CA VAL A 193 23.60 -2.94 29.05
C VAL A 193 23.96 -4.20 28.27
N ALA A 194 23.17 -4.55 27.25
CA ALA A 194 23.61 -5.50 26.25
C ALA A 194 24.14 -4.76 25.04
N ASP A 195 25.15 -5.36 24.43
CA ASP A 195 25.61 -4.98 23.12
C ASP A 195 24.60 -5.45 22.08
N VAL A 196 23.83 -4.52 21.54
CA VAL A 196 22.88 -4.79 20.47
C VAL A 196 23.46 -4.27 19.17
N ALA A 197 23.32 -5.03 18.08
CA ALA A 197 23.71 -4.57 16.75
C ALA A 197 23.07 -3.21 16.45
N ARG A 198 23.92 -2.22 16.18
CA ARG A 198 23.46 -0.84 15.95
C ARG A 198 22.98 -0.70 14.53
N ALA A 199 21.69 -0.42 14.38
CA ALA A 199 21.11 -0.13 13.08
C ALA A 199 21.62 1.22 12.53
N VAL A 200 22.15 1.22 11.31
CA VAL A 200 22.65 2.40 10.60
C VAL A 200 21.74 2.69 9.41
N GLN A 201 21.48 3.97 9.15
CA GLN A 201 20.70 4.37 7.98
C GLN A 201 21.52 4.12 6.69
N MET A 202 20.91 3.50 5.68
CA MET A 202 21.59 3.14 4.42
C MET A 202 22.34 4.31 3.77
N SER A 203 21.81 5.53 3.84
CA SER A 203 22.45 6.74 3.28
C SER A 203 23.79 7.13 3.90
N ASN A 204 24.10 6.58 5.08
CA ASN A 204 25.33 6.88 5.81
C ASN A 204 26.45 5.87 5.53
N LEU A 205 26.21 4.94 4.60
CA LEU A 205 27.13 3.89 4.22
C LEU A 205 27.69 4.14 2.82
N SER A 206 28.93 3.72 2.59
CA SER A 206 29.51 3.58 1.25
C SER A 206 29.95 2.14 1.06
N LEU A 207 29.67 1.56 -0.11
CA LEU A 207 30.02 0.18 -0.45
C LEU A 207 31.49 0.09 -0.85
N LEU A 208 32.18 -0.96 -0.38
CA LEU A 208 33.53 -1.32 -0.82
C LEU A 208 33.43 -1.98 -2.20
N VAL A 209 34.18 -1.46 -3.16
CA VAL A 209 34.23 -1.97 -4.53
C VAL A 209 35.39 -2.95 -4.69
N GLU A 210 36.55 -2.58 -4.17
CA GLU A 210 37.77 -3.38 -4.22
C GLU A 210 38.55 -3.21 -2.92
N ARG A 211 38.99 -4.35 -2.38
CA ARG A 211 39.84 -4.41 -1.19
C ARG A 211 41.29 -4.44 -1.63
N ASP A 212 42.08 -3.60 -0.99
CA ASP A 212 43.52 -3.52 -1.16
C ASP A 212 44.21 -4.05 0.12
N ASP A 213 45.51 -4.29 0.10
CA ASP A 213 46.26 -4.65 1.31
C ASP A 213 46.36 -3.44 2.26
N ASP A 214 46.53 -2.25 1.68
CA ASP A 214 46.56 -0.99 2.41
C ASP A 214 45.13 -0.44 2.66
N PRO A 215 44.72 -0.22 3.94
CA PRO A 215 43.38 0.28 4.26
C PRO A 215 43.04 1.67 3.71
N SER A 216 44.07 2.47 3.46
CA SER A 216 43.95 3.81 2.85
C SER A 216 43.69 3.74 1.34
N GLN A 217 44.07 2.64 0.69
CA GLN A 217 43.99 2.47 -0.77
C GLN A 217 42.69 1.78 -1.24
N HIS A 218 41.87 1.27 -0.31
CA HIS A 218 40.58 0.68 -0.61
C HIS A 218 39.70 1.56 -1.53
N VAL A 219 39.05 0.91 -2.50
CA VAL A 219 38.21 1.60 -3.48
C VAL A 219 36.76 1.62 -3.02
N TRP A 220 36.19 2.81 -2.85
CA TRP A 220 34.84 2.98 -2.32
C TRP A 220 33.91 3.57 -3.39
N ALA A 221 32.69 3.04 -3.46
CA ALA A 221 31.64 3.62 -4.29
C ALA A 221 31.06 4.87 -3.62
N THR A 222 31.31 6.03 -4.23
CA THR A 222 30.73 7.32 -3.80
C THR A 222 29.29 7.48 -4.29
N ARG A 223 28.99 6.95 -5.48
CA ARG A 223 27.64 6.99 -6.05
C ARG A 223 27.33 5.68 -6.74
N ILE A 224 26.30 5.01 -6.27
CA ILE A 224 25.81 3.75 -6.84
C ILE A 224 24.53 4.02 -7.61
N LYS A 225 24.42 3.43 -8.80
CA LYS A 225 23.17 3.34 -9.56
C LYS A 225 22.77 1.88 -9.66
N VAL A 226 21.47 1.68 -9.80
CA VAL A 226 20.87 0.36 -9.98
C VAL A 226 20.23 0.32 -11.35
N SER A 227 20.33 -0.82 -12.04
CA SER A 227 19.65 -1.05 -13.31
C SER A 227 18.13 -1.02 -13.12
N LYS A 228 17.38 -0.96 -14.23
CA LYS A 228 15.95 -1.26 -14.18
C LYS A 228 15.77 -2.71 -13.72
N PRO A 229 14.76 -3.00 -12.88
CA PRO A 229 14.50 -4.36 -12.45
C PRO A 229 13.98 -5.16 -13.64
N ARG A 230 14.55 -6.35 -13.84
CA ARG A 230 14.13 -7.32 -14.84
C ARG A 230 13.58 -8.55 -14.15
N TRP A 231 12.50 -9.10 -14.68
CA TRP A 231 11.97 -10.38 -14.20
C TRP A 231 12.82 -11.50 -14.78
N ASP A 232 13.52 -12.23 -13.93
CA ASP A 232 14.23 -13.43 -14.32
C ASP A 232 13.26 -14.63 -14.31
N ARG A 233 13.13 -15.29 -15.45
CA ARG A 233 12.15 -16.37 -15.64
C ARG A 233 12.59 -17.66 -14.98
N GLU A 234 13.89 -17.91 -14.88
CA GLU A 234 14.45 -19.13 -14.32
C GLU A 234 14.28 -19.15 -12.80
N THR A 235 14.65 -18.04 -12.15
CA THR A 235 14.53 -17.91 -10.69
C THR A 235 13.17 -17.41 -10.23
N ALA A 236 12.27 -17.02 -11.16
CA ALA A 236 10.99 -16.38 -10.88
C ALA A 236 11.11 -15.19 -9.90
N ASN A 237 12.19 -14.42 -10.01
CA ASN A 237 12.52 -13.31 -9.13
C ASN A 237 12.81 -12.03 -9.90
N TRP A 238 12.57 -10.89 -9.27
CA TRP A 238 13.02 -9.59 -9.79
C TRP A 238 14.52 -9.44 -9.53
N VAL A 239 15.30 -9.31 -10.59
CA VAL A 239 16.76 -9.14 -10.54
C VAL A 239 17.12 -7.75 -11.07
N TRP A 240 18.12 -7.12 -10.47
CA TRP A 240 18.73 -5.91 -10.98
C TRP A 240 20.22 -5.90 -10.70
N ASP A 241 20.97 -5.24 -11.56
CA ASP A 241 22.42 -5.05 -11.41
C ASP A 241 22.72 -3.72 -10.73
N ARG A 242 23.86 -3.62 -10.05
CA ARG A 242 24.31 -2.40 -9.38
C ARG A 242 25.66 -1.96 -9.92
N TYR A 243 25.82 -0.65 -10.06
CA TYR A 243 26.94 -0.03 -10.75
C TYR A 243 27.52 1.12 -9.93
N ALA A 244 28.84 1.12 -9.74
CA ALA A 244 29.58 2.26 -9.21
C ALA A 244 29.76 3.31 -10.32
N THR A 245 29.06 4.43 -10.20
CA THR A 245 29.16 5.54 -11.17
C THR A 245 30.23 6.56 -10.81
N LYS A 246 30.60 6.61 -9.53
CA LYS A 246 31.71 7.42 -9.04
C LYS A 246 32.41 6.62 -7.94
N VAL A 247 33.69 6.38 -8.13
CA VAL A 247 34.58 5.67 -7.21
C VAL A 247 35.65 6.61 -6.68
N THR A 248 36.24 6.31 -5.52
CA THR A 248 37.33 7.12 -4.95
C THR A 248 38.61 7.02 -5.76
N ARG A 249 38.87 5.85 -6.34
CA ARG A 249 40.01 5.53 -7.21
C ARG A 249 39.55 4.52 -8.26
N THR A 250 40.22 4.48 -9.41
CA THR A 250 40.00 3.46 -10.44
C THR A 250 40.30 2.07 -9.86
N PRO A 251 39.35 1.12 -9.87
CA PRO A 251 39.61 -0.23 -9.43
C PRO A 251 40.56 -0.95 -10.41
N ALA A 252 41.42 -1.82 -9.91
CA ALA A 252 42.36 -2.60 -10.70
C ALA A 252 41.73 -3.90 -11.22
N THR A 253 40.89 -4.53 -10.41
CA THR A 253 40.30 -5.85 -10.73
C THR A 253 39.04 -5.76 -11.58
N LEU A 254 38.28 -4.66 -11.49
CA LEU A 254 36.99 -4.53 -12.17
C LEU A 254 37.12 -3.80 -13.51
N GLU A 255 36.72 -4.47 -14.58
CA GLU A 255 36.64 -3.85 -15.90
C GLU A 255 35.55 -2.76 -15.93
N PRO A 256 35.86 -1.58 -16.49
CA PRO A 256 34.85 -0.55 -16.68
C PRO A 256 33.86 -0.99 -17.76
N GLU A 257 32.58 -1.04 -17.39
CA GLU A 257 31.51 -1.23 -18.36
C GLU A 257 31.12 0.14 -18.93
N ILE A 258 31.26 0.29 -20.24
CA ILE A 258 30.84 1.52 -20.95
C ILE A 258 29.32 1.48 -21.08
N VAL A 259 28.64 1.98 -20.07
CA VAL A 259 27.18 2.14 -20.10
C VAL A 259 26.87 3.50 -20.71
N LEU A 260 26.45 3.50 -21.98
CA LEU A 260 25.90 4.69 -22.62
C LEU A 260 24.72 5.18 -21.80
N ARG A 261 24.61 6.49 -21.54
CA ARG A 261 23.44 7.06 -20.87
C ARG A 261 22.21 6.80 -21.75
N ASP A 262 21.43 5.78 -21.41
CA ASP A 262 20.26 5.33 -22.19
C ASP A 262 19.33 6.48 -22.58
N ASN A 263 19.16 7.47 -21.68
CA ASN A 263 18.30 8.62 -21.94
C ASN A 263 18.85 9.54 -23.04
N GLU A 264 20.16 9.73 -23.11
CA GLU A 264 20.79 10.60 -24.11
C GLU A 264 20.96 9.85 -25.44
N ARG A 265 21.27 8.54 -25.40
CA ARG A 265 21.29 7.71 -26.61
C ARG A 265 19.91 7.62 -27.27
N ASN A 266 18.85 7.46 -26.48
CA ASN A 266 17.49 7.42 -27.00
C ASN A 266 17.04 8.80 -27.50
N GLN A 267 17.39 9.90 -26.82
CA GLN A 267 17.12 11.25 -27.30
C GLN A 267 17.86 11.58 -28.60
N LEU A 268 19.12 11.16 -28.73
CA LEU A 268 19.91 11.38 -29.94
C LEU A 268 19.38 10.54 -31.10
N LYS A 269 18.95 9.30 -30.85
CA LYS A 269 18.26 8.46 -31.84
C LYS A 269 16.92 9.06 -32.27
N GLU A 270 16.13 9.58 -31.33
CA GLU A 270 14.85 10.25 -31.62
C GLU A 270 15.03 11.54 -32.45
N GLN A 271 16.18 12.20 -32.33
CA GLN A 271 16.49 13.41 -33.10
C GLN A 271 17.02 13.15 -34.51
N GLY A 272 17.21 11.88 -34.91
CA GLY A 272 17.61 11.51 -36.27
C GLY A 272 18.95 12.10 -36.72
N LYS A 273 19.79 12.56 -35.77
CA LYS A 273 21.13 13.06 -36.08
C LYS A 273 22.09 11.87 -36.06
N ASP A 274 22.81 11.70 -37.16
CA ASP A 274 24.03 10.89 -37.17
C ASP A 274 25.00 11.53 -36.18
N VAL A 275 25.15 10.90 -35.02
CA VAL A 275 26.01 11.40 -33.96
C VAL A 275 27.43 10.94 -34.26
N ASP A 276 28.33 11.90 -34.52
CA ASP A 276 29.76 11.64 -34.63
C ASP A 276 30.25 10.82 -33.42
N GLU A 277 31.01 9.75 -33.66
CA GLU A 277 31.56 8.88 -32.60
C GLU A 277 32.36 9.68 -31.56
N ALA A 278 32.98 10.79 -31.95
CA ALA A 278 33.69 11.69 -31.06
C ALA A 278 32.78 12.35 -30.01
N GLN A 279 31.52 12.67 -30.36
CA GLN A 279 30.55 13.22 -29.41
C GLN A 279 30.02 12.15 -28.46
N LEU A 280 29.89 10.90 -28.93
CA LEU A 280 29.51 9.76 -28.08
C LEU A 280 30.58 9.46 -27.02
N ARG A 281 31.87 9.57 -27.35
CA ARG A 281 32.97 9.37 -26.39
C ARG A 281 32.96 10.34 -25.20
N HIS A 282 32.47 11.57 -25.37
CA HIS A 282 32.32 12.50 -24.24
C HIS A 282 31.14 12.17 -23.31
N LEU A 283 30.19 11.34 -23.76
CA LEU A 283 29.04 10.88 -22.98
C LEU A 283 29.28 9.52 -22.30
N GLU A 284 30.34 8.82 -22.71
CA GLU A 284 30.80 7.58 -22.09
C GLU A 284 31.16 7.86 -20.63
N THR A 285 30.28 7.43 -19.74
CA THR A 285 30.51 7.51 -18.31
C THR A 285 30.94 6.11 -17.88
N THR A 286 32.19 5.93 -17.46
CA THR A 286 32.71 4.63 -17.01
C THR A 286 31.99 4.19 -15.75
N TRP A 287 31.24 3.09 -15.81
CA TRP A 287 30.56 2.50 -14.66
C TRP A 287 31.20 1.15 -14.33
N TYR A 288 31.37 0.85 -13.05
CA TYR A 288 31.92 -0.44 -12.61
C TYR A 288 30.79 -1.31 -12.10
N LYS A 289 30.55 -2.47 -12.73
CA LYS A 289 29.54 -3.42 -12.26
C LYS A 289 30.01 -4.05 -10.94
N ILE A 290 29.20 -3.95 -9.90
CA ILE A 290 29.51 -4.53 -8.59
C ILE A 290 28.70 -5.82 -8.44
N PRO A 291 29.35 -7.00 -8.34
CA PRO A 291 28.64 -8.26 -8.17
C PRO A 291 27.87 -8.28 -6.84
N TRP A 292 26.76 -9.01 -6.79
CA TRP A 292 26.06 -9.27 -5.53
C TRP A 292 26.88 -10.24 -4.66
N PRO A 293 26.86 -10.09 -3.32
CA PRO A 293 27.52 -11.05 -2.46
C PRO A 293 26.78 -12.39 -2.58
N LYS A 294 27.53 -13.50 -2.51
CA LYS A 294 26.92 -14.83 -2.39
C LYS A 294 26.11 -14.85 -1.10
N GLY A 295 24.83 -15.21 -1.18
CA GLY A 295 23.97 -15.24 0.00
C GLY A 295 24.40 -16.36 0.95
N GLN A 296 24.27 -16.17 2.27
CA GLN A 296 24.50 -17.24 3.26
C GLN A 296 23.69 -18.51 2.94
N ALA A 297 22.49 -18.36 2.37
CA ALA A 297 21.68 -19.49 1.93
C ALA A 297 22.34 -20.30 0.79
N GLN A 298 22.98 -19.62 -0.16
CA GLN A 298 23.71 -20.31 -1.24
C GLN A 298 24.95 -21.02 -0.70
N GLU A 299 25.67 -20.41 0.26
CA GLU A 299 26.79 -21.07 0.93
C GLU A 299 26.33 -22.30 1.73
N LEU A 300 25.16 -22.23 2.38
CA LEU A 300 24.56 -23.37 3.07
C LEU A 300 24.11 -24.48 2.10
N GLU A 301 23.56 -24.13 0.94
CA GLU A 301 23.19 -25.08 -0.13
C GLU A 301 24.42 -25.75 -0.79
N GLU A 302 25.51 -25.00 -0.98
CA GLU A 302 26.78 -25.56 -1.44
C GLU A 302 27.34 -26.57 -0.41
N ASN A 303 27.18 -26.28 0.89
CA ASN A 303 27.65 -27.11 2.00
C ASN A 303 26.68 -28.22 2.45
N LEU A 304 25.47 -28.29 1.89
CA LEU A 304 24.54 -29.40 2.16
C LEU A 304 25.07 -30.68 1.49
N ASP A 305 25.25 -31.72 2.31
CA ASP A 305 25.82 -33.02 1.92
C ASP A 305 25.14 -33.63 0.69
N TYR A 306 25.95 -34.31 -0.13
CA TYR A 306 25.55 -34.92 -1.41
C TYR A 306 24.33 -35.87 -1.32
N GLU A 307 24.10 -36.50 -0.16
CA GLU A 307 22.98 -37.44 0.06
C GLU A 307 21.61 -36.75 -0.07
N VAL A 308 21.46 -35.51 0.41
CA VAL A 308 20.19 -34.75 0.29
C VAL A 308 19.95 -34.29 -1.16
N LYS A 309 21.03 -34.06 -1.94
CA LYS A 309 20.93 -33.72 -3.37
C LYS A 309 20.51 -34.93 -4.23
N ALA A 310 20.87 -36.15 -3.82
CA ALA A 310 20.45 -37.37 -4.51
C ALA A 310 18.93 -37.63 -4.38
N GLU A 311 18.30 -37.27 -3.25
CA GLU A 311 16.84 -37.40 -3.08
C GLU A 311 16.04 -36.44 -3.99
N GLN A 312 16.58 -35.26 -4.34
CA GLN A 312 15.93 -34.36 -5.30
C GLN A 312 15.88 -34.95 -6.72
N HIS A 313 16.86 -35.77 -7.10
CA HIS A 313 16.81 -36.53 -8.36
C HIS A 313 15.69 -37.58 -8.36
N VAL A 314 15.33 -38.14 -7.21
CA VAL A 314 14.17 -39.03 -7.06
C VAL A 314 12.85 -38.27 -7.18
N VAL A 315 12.77 -37.04 -6.66
CA VAL A 315 11.59 -36.15 -6.86
C VAL A 315 11.45 -35.71 -8.32
N ALA A 316 12.56 -35.57 -9.06
CA ALA A 316 12.55 -35.26 -10.50
C ALA A 316 12.23 -36.47 -11.39
N SER A 317 12.19 -37.69 -10.84
CA SER A 317 11.73 -38.86 -11.59
C SER A 317 10.24 -38.74 -11.87
N ARG A 318 9.87 -38.64 -13.16
CA ARG A 318 8.48 -38.51 -13.62
C ARG A 318 7.67 -39.74 -13.20
N SER A 319 6.87 -39.62 -12.15
CA SER A 319 6.01 -40.69 -11.63
C SER A 319 4.56 -40.60 -12.09
N ALA A 320 4.16 -39.54 -12.80
CA ALA A 320 2.84 -39.41 -13.40
C ALA A 320 2.98 -39.23 -14.93
N GLU A 321 2.57 -40.26 -15.69
CA GLU A 321 2.33 -40.09 -17.12
C GLU A 321 1.06 -39.24 -17.28
N PRO A 322 1.14 -38.03 -17.84
CA PRO A 322 -0.06 -37.25 -18.11
C PRO A 322 -0.92 -38.03 -19.12
N VAL A 323 -2.23 -38.10 -18.85
CA VAL A 323 -3.22 -38.63 -19.81
C VAL A 323 -3.02 -37.92 -21.15
N SER A 324 -2.88 -38.69 -22.23
CA SER A 324 -2.60 -38.13 -23.55
C SER A 324 -3.72 -37.18 -23.99
N ILE A 325 -3.36 -36.10 -24.67
CA ILE A 325 -4.34 -35.14 -25.24
C ILE A 325 -5.29 -35.86 -26.20
N ASP A 326 -4.80 -36.87 -26.92
CA ASP A 326 -5.60 -37.64 -27.87
C ASP A 326 -6.68 -38.45 -27.16
N ASP A 327 -6.37 -39.05 -26.01
CA ASP A 327 -7.34 -39.79 -25.19
C ASP A 327 -8.42 -38.85 -24.64
N ILE A 328 -8.03 -37.64 -24.23
CA ILE A 328 -8.97 -36.62 -23.75
C ILE A 328 -9.92 -36.16 -24.87
N LEU A 329 -9.43 -36.02 -26.10
CA LEU A 329 -10.23 -35.56 -27.25
C LEU A 329 -11.22 -36.62 -27.77
N THR A 330 -11.03 -37.90 -27.45
CA THR A 330 -11.98 -38.96 -27.82
C THR A 330 -13.24 -38.98 -26.96
N ILE A 331 -13.28 -38.23 -25.86
CA ILE A 331 -14.42 -38.20 -24.94
C ILE A 331 -15.53 -37.31 -25.53
N PRO A 332 -16.75 -37.85 -25.76
CA PRO A 332 -17.83 -37.14 -26.46
C PRO A 332 -18.27 -35.81 -25.84
N SER A 333 -18.06 -35.64 -24.53
CA SER A 333 -18.45 -34.44 -23.76
C SER A 333 -17.37 -33.33 -23.74
N VAL A 334 -16.13 -33.63 -24.14
CA VAL A 334 -15.00 -32.68 -24.07
C VAL A 334 -15.11 -31.48 -25.02
N PRO A 335 -15.62 -31.61 -26.27
CA PRO A 335 -15.80 -30.47 -27.16
C PRO A 335 -16.78 -29.40 -26.64
N ALA A 336 -17.63 -29.74 -25.68
CA ALA A 336 -18.55 -28.81 -25.02
C ALA A 336 -17.90 -28.08 -23.82
N ILE A 337 -16.83 -28.65 -23.25
CA ILE A 337 -16.15 -28.19 -22.03
C ILE A 337 -14.91 -27.35 -22.39
N VAL A 338 -14.17 -27.74 -23.44
CA VAL A 338 -12.94 -27.05 -23.85
C VAL A 338 -13.29 -25.95 -24.86
N PRO A 339 -12.99 -24.68 -24.56
CA PRO A 339 -13.29 -23.59 -25.48
C PRO A 339 -12.43 -23.71 -26.74
N LYS A 340 -13.08 -23.77 -27.91
CA LYS A 340 -12.40 -23.85 -29.21
C LYS A 340 -11.58 -22.59 -29.55
N THR A 341 -11.89 -21.46 -28.91
CA THR A 341 -11.20 -20.18 -29.12
C THR A 341 -11.16 -19.36 -27.82
N THR A 342 -10.22 -18.42 -27.72
CA THR A 342 -10.08 -17.46 -26.60
C THR A 342 -11.31 -16.55 -26.38
N HIS A 343 -12.26 -16.52 -27.31
CA HIS A 343 -13.49 -15.73 -27.25
C HIS A 343 -14.76 -16.60 -27.24
N ALA A 344 -14.63 -17.90 -26.98
CA ALA A 344 -15.80 -18.77 -26.91
C ALA A 344 -16.78 -18.31 -25.81
N PRO A 345 -18.09 -18.27 -26.08
CA PRO A 345 -19.08 -18.00 -25.05
C PRO A 345 -19.05 -19.11 -23.99
N PRO A 346 -19.47 -18.81 -22.74
CA PRO A 346 -19.53 -19.84 -21.71
C PRO A 346 -20.42 -21.00 -22.17
N PRO A 347 -20.06 -22.24 -21.79
CA PRO A 347 -20.89 -23.41 -22.08
C PRO A 347 -22.30 -23.19 -21.53
N LYS A 348 -23.30 -23.42 -22.40
CA LYS A 348 -24.71 -23.19 -22.07
C LYS A 348 -25.33 -24.34 -21.27
N ASP A 349 -24.70 -25.50 -21.31
CA ASP A 349 -25.21 -26.72 -20.71
C ASP A 349 -24.52 -26.98 -19.37
N GLN A 350 -25.26 -26.73 -18.28
CA GLN A 350 -24.78 -26.85 -16.91
C GLN A 350 -24.87 -28.29 -16.37
N SER A 351 -25.52 -29.19 -17.13
CA SER A 351 -25.79 -30.56 -16.70
C SER A 351 -24.52 -31.35 -16.37
N VAL A 352 -23.43 -31.16 -17.12
CA VAL A 352 -22.16 -31.85 -16.88
C VAL A 352 -21.51 -31.44 -15.56
N ALA A 353 -21.55 -30.14 -15.23
CA ALA A 353 -21.03 -29.63 -13.96
C ALA A 353 -21.91 -30.06 -12.77
N ASP A 354 -23.23 -30.14 -12.97
CA ASP A 354 -24.17 -30.56 -11.95
C ASP A 354 -24.06 -32.05 -11.62
N VAL A 355 -23.88 -32.92 -12.63
CA VAL A 355 -23.66 -34.36 -12.42
C VAL A 355 -22.33 -34.63 -11.69
N TYR A 356 -21.27 -33.88 -12.03
CA TYR A 356 -19.99 -33.94 -11.33
C TYR A 356 -20.12 -33.50 -9.85
N ARG A 357 -20.78 -32.37 -9.61
CA ARG A 357 -20.96 -31.82 -8.24
C ARG A 357 -21.88 -32.68 -7.39
N ALA A 358 -22.87 -33.34 -8.00
CA ALA A 358 -23.79 -34.26 -7.32
C ALA A 358 -23.14 -35.61 -6.97
N GLY A 359 -21.90 -35.87 -7.39
CA GLY A 359 -21.21 -37.13 -7.14
C GLY A 359 -21.82 -38.32 -7.89
N GLY A 360 -22.53 -38.07 -9.00
CA GLY A 360 -23.29 -39.08 -9.74
C GLY A 360 -22.47 -40.09 -10.56
N TYR A 361 -21.13 -40.03 -10.49
CA TYR A 361 -20.25 -41.02 -11.10
C TYR A 361 -19.60 -41.84 -9.98
N GLU A 362 -20.17 -43.00 -9.67
CA GLU A 362 -19.69 -43.89 -8.60
C GLU A 362 -18.34 -44.55 -8.93
N ASP A 363 -17.90 -44.55 -10.20
CA ASP A 363 -16.58 -45.03 -10.63
C ASP A 363 -15.58 -43.88 -10.81
N GLN A 364 -14.87 -43.54 -9.73
CA GLN A 364 -13.85 -42.46 -9.70
C GLN A 364 -12.63 -42.73 -10.60
N THR A 365 -12.42 -43.96 -11.07
CA THR A 365 -11.31 -44.32 -11.96
C THR A 365 -11.63 -44.13 -13.45
N ALA A 366 -12.91 -44.07 -13.83
CA ALA A 366 -13.31 -44.06 -15.24
C ALA A 366 -13.25 -42.67 -15.90
N ASN A 367 -13.06 -41.59 -15.14
CA ASN A 367 -13.20 -40.22 -15.66
C ASN A 367 -12.03 -39.30 -15.30
N LEU A 368 -10.81 -39.84 -15.23
CA LEU A 368 -9.55 -39.11 -15.03
C LEU A 368 -9.40 -37.89 -15.96
N ALA A 369 -9.92 -37.98 -17.20
CA ALA A 369 -9.91 -36.89 -18.17
C ALA A 369 -10.94 -35.79 -17.86
N VAL A 370 -12.13 -36.14 -17.35
CA VAL A 370 -13.11 -35.15 -16.87
C VAL A 370 -12.58 -34.46 -15.61
N ASP A 371 -11.96 -35.21 -14.69
CA ASP A 371 -11.27 -34.66 -13.52
C ASP A 371 -10.07 -33.77 -13.89
N ALA A 372 -9.32 -34.11 -14.94
CA ALA A 372 -8.22 -33.28 -15.43
C ALA A 372 -8.71 -31.97 -16.08
N LEU A 373 -9.90 -32.00 -16.71
CA LEU A 373 -10.50 -30.84 -17.38
C LEU A 373 -11.40 -29.99 -16.48
N MET A 374 -11.92 -30.54 -15.38
CA MET A 374 -12.84 -29.83 -14.49
C MET A 374 -12.22 -28.60 -13.80
N PRO A 375 -10.94 -28.62 -13.37
CA PRO A 375 -10.26 -27.42 -12.90
C PRO A 375 -10.21 -26.32 -13.95
N LEU A 376 -10.05 -26.65 -15.25
CA LEU A 376 -10.10 -25.69 -16.34
C LEU A 376 -11.50 -25.10 -16.47
N TYR A 377 -12.54 -25.93 -16.53
CA TYR A 377 -13.94 -25.50 -16.60
C TYR A 377 -14.37 -24.63 -15.41
N LEU A 378 -14.08 -25.06 -14.19
CA LEU A 378 -14.38 -24.30 -12.97
C LEU A 378 -13.54 -23.03 -12.87
N SER A 379 -12.28 -23.07 -13.32
CA SER A 379 -11.47 -21.86 -13.42
C SER A 379 -12.10 -20.90 -14.43
N GLU A 380 -12.70 -21.37 -15.51
CA GLU A 380 -13.40 -20.50 -16.44
C GLU A 380 -14.66 -19.91 -15.79
N GLU A 381 -15.59 -20.70 -15.29
CA GLU A 381 -16.81 -20.18 -14.63
C GLU A 381 -16.54 -19.27 -13.42
N LEU A 382 -15.48 -19.54 -12.64
CA LEU A 382 -15.12 -18.79 -11.43
C LEU A 382 -14.01 -17.76 -11.66
N SER A 383 -13.37 -17.70 -12.84
CA SER A 383 -12.23 -16.80 -13.04
C SER A 383 -12.65 -15.35 -12.99
N PRO A 384 -11.71 -14.47 -12.58
CA PRO A 384 -11.82 -13.04 -12.77
C PRO A 384 -12.05 -12.60 -14.23
N ARG A 385 -11.93 -13.46 -15.25
CA ARG A 385 -12.15 -13.11 -16.66
C ARG A 385 -13.63 -12.82 -16.93
N PHE A 386 -14.54 -13.66 -16.44
CA PHE A 386 -15.98 -13.45 -16.57
C PHE A 386 -16.49 -12.36 -15.61
N ALA A 387 -15.88 -12.23 -14.43
CA ALA A 387 -16.12 -11.09 -13.55
C ALA A 387 -15.68 -9.76 -14.21
N LYS A 388 -14.55 -9.72 -14.92
CA LYS A 388 -14.10 -8.51 -15.62
C LYS A 388 -15.02 -8.10 -16.77
N HIS A 389 -15.48 -9.04 -17.60
CA HIS A 389 -16.39 -8.72 -18.71
C HIS A 389 -17.73 -8.16 -18.21
N THR A 390 -18.33 -8.81 -17.21
CA THR A 390 -19.56 -8.33 -16.58
C THR A 390 -19.36 -6.97 -15.89
N LEU A 391 -18.20 -6.74 -15.27
CA LEU A 391 -17.84 -5.43 -14.71
C LEU A 391 -17.65 -4.35 -15.79
N THR A 392 -17.06 -4.67 -16.94
CA THR A 392 -16.90 -3.72 -18.03
C THR A 392 -18.23 -3.34 -18.67
N ASP A 393 -19.15 -4.29 -18.83
CA ASP A 393 -20.48 -4.02 -19.39
C ASP A 393 -21.31 -3.17 -18.43
N LEU A 394 -21.29 -3.49 -17.14
CA LEU A 394 -21.94 -2.67 -16.12
C LEU A 394 -21.32 -1.26 -16.05
N TYR A 395 -20.01 -1.13 -16.26
CA TYR A 395 -19.35 0.18 -16.35
C TYR A 395 -19.82 0.97 -17.58
N LYS A 396 -19.89 0.35 -18.75
CA LYS A 396 -20.40 0.97 -19.99
C LYS A 396 -21.84 1.46 -19.81
N ILE A 397 -22.73 0.59 -19.31
CA ILE A 397 -24.14 0.93 -19.04
C ILE A 397 -24.23 2.13 -18.08
N ARG A 398 -23.44 2.14 -16.99
CA ARG A 398 -23.42 3.28 -16.05
C ARG A 398 -22.88 4.56 -16.67
N LYS A 399 -21.87 4.46 -17.54
CA LYS A 399 -21.30 5.60 -18.24
C LYS A 399 -22.33 6.20 -19.20
N GLU A 400 -23.01 5.36 -19.97
CA GLU A 400 -24.08 5.76 -20.88
C GLU A 400 -25.25 6.41 -20.13
N GLN A 401 -25.70 5.82 -19.02
CA GLN A 401 -26.73 6.41 -18.17
C GLN A 401 -26.33 7.78 -17.61
N ARG A 402 -25.05 7.93 -17.21
CA ARG A 402 -24.52 9.19 -16.70
C ARG A 402 -24.44 10.26 -17.80
N GLU A 403 -23.99 9.89 -18.99
CA GLU A 403 -23.93 10.80 -20.14
C GLU A 403 -25.32 11.22 -20.61
N ALA A 404 -26.29 10.30 -20.61
CA ALA A 404 -27.69 10.60 -20.89
C ALA A 404 -28.30 11.56 -19.85
N GLY A 405 -28.06 11.31 -18.56
CA GLY A 405 -28.51 12.21 -17.48
C GLY A 405 -27.89 13.61 -17.57
N LYS A 406 -26.59 13.69 -17.90
CA LYS A 406 -25.91 14.97 -18.15
C LYS A 406 -26.54 15.74 -19.31
N LYS A 407 -26.79 15.07 -20.45
CA LYS A 407 -27.43 15.71 -21.61
C LYS A 407 -28.83 16.23 -21.27
N ALA A 408 -29.66 15.41 -20.61
CA ALA A 408 -31.00 15.80 -20.20
C ALA A 408 -31.00 17.02 -19.25
N TYR A 409 -30.06 17.08 -18.30
CA TYR A 409 -29.91 18.23 -17.40
C TYR A 409 -29.54 19.52 -18.15
N ILE A 410 -28.56 19.44 -19.07
CA ILE A 410 -28.13 20.59 -19.88
C ILE A 410 -29.27 21.07 -20.79
N GLU A 411 -29.99 20.15 -21.43
CA GLU A 411 -31.14 20.48 -22.27
C GLU A 411 -32.25 21.15 -21.47
N ALA A 412 -32.58 20.64 -20.27
CA ALA A 412 -33.55 21.24 -19.37
C ALA A 412 -33.14 22.65 -18.92
N ALA A 413 -31.87 22.86 -18.57
CA ALA A 413 -31.36 24.17 -18.16
C ALA A 413 -31.42 25.21 -19.30
N VAL A 414 -31.06 24.80 -20.52
CA VAL A 414 -31.19 25.65 -21.71
C VAL A 414 -32.65 25.96 -22.02
N GLN A 415 -33.54 24.98 -21.89
CA GLN A 415 -34.97 25.18 -22.12
C GLN A 415 -35.56 26.13 -21.08
N GLN A 416 -35.28 25.93 -19.80
CA GLN A 416 -35.69 26.83 -18.72
C GLN A 416 -35.20 28.26 -18.97
N TRP A 417 -33.95 28.43 -19.42
CA TRP A 417 -33.42 29.74 -19.78
C TRP A 417 -34.14 30.39 -20.98
N LYS A 418 -34.52 29.59 -21.99
CA LYS A 418 -35.33 30.05 -23.14
C LYS A 418 -36.73 30.46 -22.69
N ASP A 419 -37.37 29.66 -21.84
CA ASP A 419 -38.72 29.90 -21.31
C ASP A 419 -38.77 31.16 -20.43
N LEU A 420 -37.69 31.45 -19.68
CA LEU A 420 -37.50 32.69 -18.92
C LEU A 420 -37.16 33.91 -19.81
N GLY A 421 -37.19 33.77 -21.13
CA GLY A 421 -37.03 34.89 -22.07
C GLY A 421 -35.58 35.27 -22.38
N ARG A 422 -34.62 34.33 -22.28
CA ARG A 422 -33.20 34.52 -22.64
C ARG A 422 -32.56 35.74 -21.98
N ASP A 423 -32.54 35.74 -20.66
CA ASP A 423 -32.06 36.85 -19.83
C ASP A 423 -32.86 38.14 -20.01
N ARG A 424 -34.19 38.03 -20.06
CA ARG A 424 -35.11 39.18 -20.13
C ARG A 424 -34.76 40.26 -19.10
N PHE A 425 -34.53 39.86 -17.85
CA PHE A 425 -34.13 40.78 -16.77
C PHE A 425 -32.77 41.45 -17.02
N LEU A 426 -31.80 40.76 -17.61
CA LEU A 426 -30.49 41.36 -17.92
C LEU A 426 -30.62 42.36 -19.06
N ARG A 427 -31.49 42.10 -20.04
CA ARG A 427 -31.81 43.07 -21.10
C ARG A 427 -32.45 44.33 -20.52
N GLU A 428 -33.45 44.16 -19.66
CA GLU A 428 -34.09 45.27 -18.96
C GLU A 428 -33.09 46.11 -18.14
N ILE A 429 -32.07 45.48 -17.53
CA ILE A 429 -30.98 46.19 -16.83
C ILE A 429 -30.00 46.85 -17.81
N MET A 430 -29.64 46.20 -18.92
CA MET A 430 -28.76 46.78 -19.96
C MET A 430 -29.37 48.02 -20.61
N ASP A 431 -30.71 48.09 -20.66
CA ASP A 431 -31.44 49.24 -21.19
C ASP A 431 -31.46 50.44 -20.20
N THR A 432 -31.02 50.27 -18.95
CA THR A 432 -30.90 51.39 -18.00
C THR A 432 -29.63 52.21 -18.23
N GLU A 433 -29.75 53.54 -18.21
CA GLU A 433 -28.62 54.47 -18.43
C GLU A 433 -27.48 54.27 -17.42
N GLU A 434 -27.80 53.84 -16.19
CA GLU A 434 -26.83 53.57 -15.12
C GLU A 434 -25.87 52.42 -15.43
N ALA A 435 -26.33 51.40 -16.17
CA ALA A 435 -25.52 50.24 -16.53
C ALA A 435 -24.42 50.59 -17.55
N ASN A 436 -24.70 51.55 -18.45
CA ASN A 436 -23.77 52.00 -19.48
C ASN A 436 -22.62 52.86 -18.92
N LEU A 437 -22.79 53.48 -17.74
CA LEU A 437 -21.80 54.37 -17.14
C LEU A 437 -20.64 53.65 -16.43
N ARG A 438 -20.76 52.35 -16.13
CA ARG A 438 -19.74 51.58 -15.37
C ARG A 438 -18.62 50.94 -16.21
N GLY A 439 -18.57 51.19 -17.52
CA GLY A 439 -17.44 50.83 -18.38
C GLY A 439 -17.23 49.33 -18.65
N VAL A 440 -18.10 48.45 -18.14
CA VAL A 440 -18.06 47.00 -18.44
C VAL A 440 -19.22 46.68 -19.37
N PRO A 441 -18.97 46.31 -20.65
CA PRO A 441 -20.05 45.97 -21.57
C PRO A 441 -20.68 44.64 -21.13
N LEU A 442 -21.89 44.72 -20.58
CA LEU A 442 -22.71 43.55 -20.31
C LEU A 442 -23.21 42.99 -21.64
N LYS A 443 -23.14 41.67 -21.80
CA LYS A 443 -23.70 40.94 -22.94
C LYS A 443 -24.69 39.90 -22.42
N PRO A 444 -25.82 39.69 -23.10
CA PRO A 444 -26.72 38.60 -22.77
C PRO A 444 -25.97 37.28 -22.97
N ARG A 445 -26.26 36.29 -22.11
CA ARG A 445 -25.54 35.02 -22.18
C ARG A 445 -25.87 34.29 -23.48
N SER A 446 -24.89 33.61 -24.04
CA SER A 446 -25.10 32.75 -25.20
C SER A 446 -25.64 31.38 -24.79
N GLU A 447 -26.33 30.66 -25.69
CA GLU A 447 -26.76 29.28 -25.42
C GLU A 447 -25.58 28.37 -25.07
N ARG A 448 -24.41 28.63 -25.68
CA ARG A 448 -23.17 27.91 -25.37
C ARG A 448 -22.72 28.15 -23.93
N GLU A 449 -22.75 29.38 -23.46
CA GLU A 449 -22.39 29.72 -22.07
C GLU A 449 -23.35 29.06 -21.07
N ILE A 450 -24.65 29.04 -21.36
CA ILE A 450 -25.64 28.34 -20.52
C ILE A 450 -25.33 26.83 -20.47
N ARG A 451 -24.98 26.21 -21.60
CA ARG A 451 -24.58 24.78 -21.63
C ARG A 451 -23.32 24.52 -20.81
N GLU A 452 -22.30 25.39 -20.94
CA GLU A 452 -21.05 25.28 -20.19
C GLU A 452 -21.28 25.46 -18.68
N VAL A 453 -22.12 26.42 -18.27
CA VAL A 453 -22.49 26.62 -16.87
C VAL A 453 -23.29 25.43 -16.33
N ALA A 454 -24.31 24.97 -17.05
CA ALA A 454 -25.11 23.81 -16.65
C ALA A 454 -24.27 22.52 -16.54
N GLU A 455 -23.28 22.36 -17.41
CA GLU A 455 -22.33 21.26 -17.32
C GLU A 455 -21.50 21.34 -16.03
N ILE A 456 -20.99 22.53 -15.68
CA ILE A 456 -20.22 22.73 -14.44
C ILE A 456 -21.09 22.49 -13.21
N GLU A 457 -22.33 22.99 -13.20
CA GLU A 457 -23.28 22.79 -12.09
C GLU A 457 -23.59 21.30 -11.88
N TRP A 458 -23.92 20.58 -12.94
CA TRP A 458 -24.17 19.14 -12.90
C TRP A 458 -22.94 18.36 -12.39
N GLN A 459 -21.73 18.74 -12.81
CA GLN A 459 -20.50 18.15 -12.31
C GLN A 459 -20.33 18.40 -10.80
N GLN A 460 -20.57 19.62 -10.33
CA GLN A 460 -20.48 19.96 -8.90
C GLN A 460 -21.51 19.22 -8.06
N GLU A 461 -22.76 19.12 -8.53
CA GLU A 461 -23.82 18.35 -7.86
C GLU A 461 -23.44 16.87 -7.76
N THR A 462 -23.02 16.28 -8.88
CA THR A 462 -22.57 14.89 -8.93
C THR A 462 -21.38 14.65 -7.99
N GLU A 463 -20.39 15.55 -7.96
CA GLU A 463 -19.26 15.45 -7.04
C GLU A 463 -19.68 15.54 -5.58
N ARG A 464 -20.62 16.44 -5.24
CA ARG A 464 -21.17 16.56 -3.88
C ARG A 464 -21.88 15.27 -3.47
N GLU A 465 -22.69 14.69 -4.34
CA GLU A 465 -23.36 13.42 -4.11
C GLU A 465 -22.35 12.28 -3.92
N LEU A 466 -21.36 12.16 -4.81
CA LEU A 466 -20.30 11.16 -4.69
C LEU A 466 -19.51 11.29 -3.39
N LEU A 467 -19.25 12.52 -2.93
CA LEU A 467 -18.61 12.76 -1.63
C LEU A 467 -19.50 12.33 -0.47
N VAL A 468 -20.81 12.55 -0.53
CA VAL A 468 -21.76 12.07 0.49
C VAL A 468 -21.80 10.55 0.50
N VAL A 469 -21.92 9.91 -0.66
CA VAL A 469 -21.89 8.45 -0.84
C VAL A 469 -20.59 7.87 -0.26
N SER A 470 -19.44 8.43 -0.64
CA SER A 470 -18.12 8.01 -0.16
C SER A 470 -18.00 8.16 1.36
N LYS A 471 -18.47 9.28 1.93
CA LYS A 471 -18.47 9.49 3.39
C LYS A 471 -19.35 8.46 4.10
N ARG A 472 -20.54 8.14 3.57
CA ARG A 472 -21.46 7.15 4.15
C ARG A 472 -20.88 5.73 4.07
N LEU A 473 -20.33 5.33 2.93
CA LEU A 473 -19.64 4.04 2.77
C LEU A 473 -18.43 3.90 3.71
N LYS A 474 -17.58 4.93 3.81
CA LYS A 474 -16.45 4.96 4.76
C LYS A 474 -16.89 4.89 6.23
N ARG A 475 -18.10 5.35 6.52
CA ARG A 475 -18.74 5.21 7.84
C ARG A 475 -19.38 3.84 8.06
N GLY A 476 -19.50 3.02 7.03
CA GLY A 476 -20.03 1.66 7.08
C GLY A 476 -21.54 1.56 6.85
N TYR A 477 -22.17 2.62 6.33
CA TYR A 477 -23.56 2.58 5.90
C TYR A 477 -23.71 1.79 4.60
N GLN A 478 -24.87 1.19 4.40
CA GLN A 478 -25.26 0.50 3.19
C GLN A 478 -26.52 1.14 2.62
N TRP A 479 -26.61 1.28 1.30
CA TRP A 479 -27.81 1.80 0.64
C TRP A 479 -28.84 0.67 0.54
N ASN A 480 -30.01 0.87 1.12
CA ASN A 480 -31.14 -0.03 0.94
C ASN A 480 -31.95 0.47 -0.27
N TYR A 481 -31.98 -0.32 -1.35
CA TYR A 481 -32.69 0.04 -2.58
C TYR A 481 -34.21 0.01 -2.43
N GLU A 482 -34.74 -0.85 -1.57
CA GLU A 482 -36.20 -0.97 -1.34
C GLU A 482 -36.74 0.25 -0.60
N GLU A 483 -36.01 0.71 0.41
CA GLU A 483 -36.41 1.85 1.24
C GLU A 483 -35.86 3.19 0.75
N GLY A 484 -35.03 3.18 -0.31
CA GLY A 484 -34.40 4.37 -0.87
C GLY A 484 -33.57 5.17 0.15
N LYS A 485 -33.02 4.52 1.18
CA LYS A 485 -32.32 5.20 2.29
C LYS A 485 -31.06 4.48 2.71
N TRP A 486 -30.16 5.24 3.34
CA TRP A 486 -28.93 4.68 3.92
C TRP A 486 -29.22 4.06 5.28
N VAL A 487 -28.95 2.76 5.40
CA VAL A 487 -29.12 1.97 6.64
C VAL A 487 -27.75 1.67 7.25
N ASN A 488 -27.68 1.52 8.58
CA ASN A 488 -26.46 1.12 9.27
C ASN A 488 -26.08 -0.31 8.88
N GLY A 489 -24.97 -0.47 8.16
CA GLY A 489 -24.39 -1.79 7.95
C GLY A 489 -23.67 -2.30 9.22
N PRO A 490 -23.20 -3.56 9.22
CA PRO A 490 -22.52 -4.16 10.38
C PRO A 490 -21.30 -3.35 10.85
N ARG A 491 -20.60 -2.70 9.91
CA ARG A 491 -19.45 -1.83 10.20
C ARG A 491 -19.86 -0.51 10.86
N ALA A 492 -20.96 0.10 10.42
CA ALA A 492 -21.50 1.30 11.06
C ALA A 492 -21.97 0.97 12.48
N GLN A 493 -22.66 -0.15 12.66
CA GLN A 493 -23.15 -0.60 13.97
C GLN A 493 -21.99 -0.74 14.98
N ARG A 494 -20.91 -1.45 14.62
CA ARG A 494 -19.71 -1.57 15.47
C ARG A 494 -19.10 -0.22 15.86
N ARG A 495 -19.17 0.79 14.98
CA ARG A 495 -18.68 2.14 15.30
C ARG A 495 -19.61 2.86 16.28
N VAL A 496 -20.92 2.74 16.10
CA VAL A 496 -21.91 3.27 17.04
C VAL A 496 -21.71 2.63 18.42
N ASP A 497 -21.58 1.30 18.49
CA ASP A 497 -21.34 0.58 19.73
C ASP A 497 -20.04 1.02 20.41
N LYS A 498 -18.97 1.22 19.62
CA LYS A 498 -17.68 1.72 20.13
C LYS A 498 -17.78 3.15 20.67
N LEU A 499 -18.55 4.02 20.03
CA LEU A 499 -18.79 5.38 20.51
C LEU A 499 -19.62 5.38 21.79
N ALA A 500 -20.69 4.58 21.85
CA ALA A 500 -21.50 4.40 23.04
C ALA A 500 -20.67 3.85 24.21
N ALA A 501 -19.80 2.87 23.96
CA ALA A 501 -18.89 2.34 24.98
C ALA A 501 -17.92 3.42 25.51
N LYS A 502 -17.39 4.28 24.63
CA LYS A 502 -16.55 5.42 25.04
C LYS A 502 -17.33 6.43 25.87
N GLN A 503 -18.55 6.76 25.48
CA GLN A 503 -19.42 7.68 26.22
C GLN A 503 -19.77 7.11 27.60
N ARG A 504 -20.09 5.82 27.71
CA ARG A 504 -20.32 5.14 28.99
C ARG A 504 -19.09 5.21 29.90
N LYS A 505 -17.89 4.97 29.36
CA LYS A 505 -16.63 5.10 30.13
C LYS A 505 -16.40 6.54 30.61
N ALA A 506 -16.61 7.52 29.73
CA ALA A 506 -16.47 8.94 30.07
C ALA A 506 -17.48 9.37 31.14
N HIS A 507 -18.73 8.92 31.02
CA HIS A 507 -19.76 9.19 32.02
C HIS A 507 -19.44 8.53 33.37
N ARG A 508 -19.00 7.26 33.39
CA ARG A 508 -18.53 6.61 34.62
C ARG A 508 -17.37 7.34 35.27
N LEU A 509 -16.42 7.81 34.48
CA LEU A 509 -15.30 8.62 34.97
C LEU A 509 -15.80 9.94 35.57
N HIS A 510 -16.75 10.61 34.92
CA HIS A 510 -17.35 11.85 35.42
C HIS A 510 -18.05 11.63 36.77
N VAL A 511 -18.91 10.60 36.85
CA VAL A 511 -19.59 10.22 38.09
C VAL A 511 -18.59 9.84 39.18
N TYR A 512 -17.53 9.11 38.83
CA TYR A 512 -16.45 8.76 39.77
C TYR A 512 -15.71 10.00 40.27
N LEU A 513 -15.39 10.96 39.39
CA LEU A 513 -14.78 12.23 39.76
C LEU A 513 -15.72 13.10 40.61
N GLU A 514 -17.03 13.10 40.33
CA GLU A 514 -18.04 13.76 41.17
C GLU A 514 -18.13 13.14 42.55
N ASN A 515 -18.08 11.81 42.65
CA ASN A 515 -18.10 11.09 43.93
C ASN A 515 -16.78 11.20 44.70
N LEU A 516 -15.65 11.35 44.00
CA LEU A 516 -14.32 11.60 44.56
C LEU A 516 -14.14 13.02 45.08
N LYS A 517 -14.98 13.98 44.67
CA LYS A 517 -15.08 15.27 45.35
C LYS A 517 -15.62 15.00 46.75
N LEU A 518 -14.69 14.69 47.66
CA LEU A 518 -14.93 14.44 49.06
C LEU A 518 -15.94 15.47 49.56
N LYS A 519 -17.12 15.02 49.99
CA LYS A 519 -17.94 15.84 50.90
C LYS A 519 -17.01 16.17 52.05
N GLN A 520 -16.71 17.46 52.26
CA GLN A 520 -15.81 17.90 53.33
C GLN A 520 -16.30 17.32 54.65
N GLY A 521 -15.65 16.26 55.12
CA GLY A 521 -15.92 15.69 56.43
C GLY A 521 -15.51 16.72 57.48
N LYS A 522 -16.22 16.72 58.62
CA LYS A 522 -16.01 17.64 59.75
C LYS A 522 -14.55 17.67 60.28
N ASN A 523 -13.73 16.67 59.94
CA ASN A 523 -12.35 16.50 60.39
C ASN A 523 -11.29 16.55 59.26
N MET A 524 -11.62 17.00 58.04
CA MET A 524 -10.62 17.21 56.99
C MET A 524 -10.04 18.64 57.06
N VAL A 525 -8.87 18.77 57.67
CA VAL A 525 -8.06 20.00 57.63
C VAL A 525 -7.32 20.04 56.29
N VAL A 526 -7.97 20.57 55.25
CA VAL A 526 -7.28 20.99 54.03
C VAL A 526 -6.60 22.33 54.32
N PRO A 527 -5.26 22.43 54.30
CA PRO A 527 -4.54 23.68 54.52
C PRO A 527 -5.05 24.79 53.58
N GLU A 528 -5.21 26.02 54.06
CA GLU A 528 -5.77 27.13 53.26
C GLU A 528 -5.01 27.38 51.95
N GLU A 529 -3.71 27.07 51.92
CA GLU A 529 -2.87 27.19 50.72
C GLU A 529 -3.31 26.25 49.58
N ALA A 530 -3.85 25.07 49.90
CA ALA A 530 -4.38 24.12 48.93
C ALA A 530 -5.83 24.42 48.53
N ARG A 531 -6.52 25.32 49.25
CA ARG A 531 -7.88 25.81 48.92
C ARG A 531 -7.88 26.97 47.93
N LYS A 532 -6.74 27.64 47.75
CA LYS A 532 -6.59 28.64 46.69
C LYS A 532 -6.69 27.88 45.37
N GLU A 533 -7.83 28.03 44.69
CA GLU A 533 -8.00 27.54 43.32
C GLU A 533 -6.70 27.84 42.56
N PRO A 534 -6.11 26.86 41.85
CA PRO A 534 -4.89 27.12 41.09
C PRO A 534 -5.22 28.33 40.23
N LYS A 535 -4.56 29.48 40.51
CA LYS A 535 -4.77 30.74 39.79
C LYS A 535 -4.93 30.34 38.35
N LYS A 536 -6.14 30.49 37.80
CA LYS A 536 -6.42 30.14 36.40
C LYS A 536 -5.27 30.78 35.65
N VAL A 537 -4.31 29.96 35.23
CA VAL A 537 -3.30 30.41 34.31
C VAL A 537 -4.19 30.66 33.11
N VAL A 538 -4.49 31.93 32.90
CA VAL A 538 -5.09 32.41 31.67
C VAL A 538 -4.00 32.07 30.66
N VAL A 539 -4.03 30.82 30.21
CA VAL A 539 -3.41 30.41 28.97
C VAL A 539 -4.15 31.28 27.98
N GLN A 540 -3.58 32.45 27.69
CA GLN A 540 -4.08 33.29 26.64
C GLN A 540 -4.30 32.35 25.48
N PRO A 541 -5.52 32.23 24.93
CA PRO A 541 -5.75 31.36 23.80
C PRO A 541 -4.70 31.78 22.78
N LYS A 542 -3.78 30.87 22.44
CA LYS A 542 -2.80 31.10 21.37
C LYS A 542 -3.62 31.66 20.23
N ARG A 543 -3.41 32.95 19.92
CA ARG A 543 -4.23 33.77 19.04
C ARG A 543 -4.89 32.86 18.01
N ALA A 544 -6.20 32.68 18.11
CA ALA A 544 -6.93 32.00 17.06
C ALA A 544 -6.48 32.67 15.77
N ARG A 545 -5.85 31.90 14.86
CA ARG A 545 -5.43 32.44 13.57
C ARG A 545 -6.69 33.03 12.96
N ILE A 546 -6.73 34.36 12.92
CA ILE A 546 -7.77 35.11 12.24
C ILE A 546 -7.83 34.51 10.85
N ARG A 547 -9.00 33.99 10.45
CA ARG A 547 -9.16 33.46 9.11
C ARG A 547 -8.92 34.64 8.16
N PRO A 548 -8.21 34.44 7.03
CA PRO A 548 -8.01 35.50 6.04
C PRO A 548 -9.33 36.19 5.64
N ASP A 549 -10.43 35.43 5.66
CA ASP A 549 -11.78 35.88 5.34
C ASP A 549 -12.33 36.93 6.34
N ASP A 550 -11.91 36.89 7.62
CA ASP A 550 -12.33 37.85 8.64
C ASP A 550 -11.57 39.19 8.54
N LEU A 551 -10.38 39.21 7.92
CA LEU A 551 -9.63 40.44 7.66
C LEU A 551 -10.22 41.23 6.50
N PHE A 552 -10.80 40.55 5.50
CA PHE A 552 -11.48 41.18 4.37
C PHE A 552 -12.77 41.91 4.79
N ALA A 553 -13.54 41.32 5.71
CA ALA A 553 -14.76 41.95 6.24
C ALA A 553 -14.47 43.22 7.05
N LYS A 554 -13.26 43.36 7.60
CA LYS A 554 -12.86 44.53 8.41
C LYS A 554 -12.38 45.71 7.56
N TYR A 555 -11.86 45.45 6.35
CA TYR A 555 -11.47 46.49 5.40
C TYR A 555 -12.63 47.05 4.57
N LEU A 556 -13.78 46.35 4.52
CA LEU A 556 -14.98 46.84 3.83
C LEU A 556 -15.91 47.69 4.71
N ARG A 557 -15.49 48.01 5.95
CA ARG A 557 -16.25 48.87 6.89
C ARG A 557 -15.52 50.14 7.31
N THR A 558 -14.40 50.44 6.65
CA THR A 558 -13.71 51.74 6.64
C THR A 558 -13.62 52.20 5.21
#